data_AF-A0A955SU56-F1
#
_entry.id   AF-A0A955SU56-F1
#
_cell.length_a   1.000
_cell.length_b   1.000
_cell.length_c   1.000
_cell.angle_alpha   90.00
_cell.angle_beta   90.00
_cell.angle_gamma   90.00
#
_symmetry.space_group_name_H-M   'P 1'
#
loop_
_entity.id
_entity.type
_entity.pdbx_description
1 polymer ?
#
loop_
_entity_poly.entity_id
_entity_poly.type
_entity_poly.pdbx_seq_one_letter_code
_entity_poly.pdbx_strand_id
1 'polypeptide(L)' 'MKLIQYGAGNIGRSLAGQLFSAAGWEVVFVDVVPEVIEALNREGRYRVVVKEERPDEIWVEGV' A
#
# COMPACT_ATOMS: atom_id res chain seq x y z
N MET A 1 -14.79 4.37 -3.40
CA MET A 1 -14.36 4.18 -4.81
C MET A 1 -13.23 3.16 -4.82
N LYS A 2 -12.87 2.59 -5.98
CA LYS A 2 -11.76 1.62 -6.09
C LYS A 2 -10.69 2.13 -7.05
N LEU A 3 -9.42 1.96 -6.68
CA LEU A 3 -8.26 2.14 -7.56
C LEU A 3 -7.65 0.77 -7.86
N ILE A 4 -7.27 0.53 -9.11
CA ILE A 4 -6.41 -0.61 -9.48
C ILE A 4 -5.00 -0.09 -9.70
N GLN A 5 -4.05 -0.56 -8.89
CA GLN A 5 -2.64 -0.21 -8.97
C GLN A 5 -1.83 -1.37 -9.54
N TYR A 6 -1.37 -1.22 -10.78
CA TYR A 6 -0.42 -2.15 -11.38
C TYR A 6 0.99 -1.88 -10.84
N GLY A 7 1.62 -2.90 -10.27
CA GLY A 7 2.87 -2.81 -9.54
C GLY A 7 2.64 -2.54 -8.06
N ALA A 8 2.86 -3.57 -7.24
CA ALA A 8 2.80 -3.55 -5.79
C ALA A 8 4.18 -3.36 -5.15
N GLY A 9 5.17 -2.88 -5.90
CA GLY A 9 6.52 -2.58 -5.38
C GLY A 9 6.56 -1.35 -4.46
N ASN A 10 7.76 -0.90 -4.12
CA ASN A 10 7.96 0.18 -3.13
C ASN A 10 7.17 1.46 -3.48
N ILE A 11 7.27 1.96 -4.71
CA ILE A 11 6.55 3.18 -5.13
C ILE A 11 5.04 2.95 -5.20
N GLY A 12 4.60 1.79 -5.69
CA GLY A 12 3.18 1.44 -5.74
C GLY A 12 2.55 1.51 -4.34
N ARG A 13 3.23 0.99 -3.33
CA ARG A 13 2.77 1.01 -1.93
C ARG A 13 2.98 2.36 -1.24
N SER A 14 4.18 2.95 -1.33
CA SER A 14 4.54 4.16 -0.57
C SER A 14 3.98 5.46 -1.14
N LEU A 15 3.48 5.46 -2.38
CA LEU A 15 2.93 6.65 -3.02
C LEU A 15 1.47 6.45 -3.41
N ALA A 16 1.19 5.64 -4.43
CA ALA A 16 -0.16 5.48 -4.95
C ALA A 16 -1.09 4.83 -3.90
N GLY A 17 -0.66 3.69 -3.33
CA GLY A 17 -1.41 3.00 -2.28
C GLY A 17 -1.72 3.89 -1.10
N GLN A 18 -0.69 4.52 -0.53
CA GLN A 18 -0.85 5.46 0.58
C GLN A 18 -1.81 6.62 0.22
N LEU A 19 -1.60 7.29 -0.92
CA LEU A 19 -2.37 8.47 -1.30
C LEU A 19 -3.86 8.16 -1.48
N PHE A 20 -4.18 7.09 -2.21
CA PHE A 20 -5.57 6.77 -2.52
C PHE A 20 -6.29 6.09 -1.34
N SER A 21 -5.58 5.28 -0.55
CA SER A 21 -6.11 4.78 0.73
C SER A 21 -6.45 5.93 1.67
N ALA A 22 -5.55 6.91 1.83
CA ALA A 22 -5.80 8.11 2.65
C ALA A 22 -6.98 8.96 2.12
N ALA A 23 -7.26 8.91 0.82
CA ALA A 23 -8.43 9.54 0.21
C ALA A 23 -9.74 8.72 0.38
N GLY A 24 -9.70 7.58 1.09
CA GLY A 24 -10.86 6.72 1.35
C GLY A 24 -11.20 5.76 0.21
N TRP A 25 -10.25 5.46 -0.68
CA TRP A 25 -10.44 4.49 -1.75
C TRP A 25 -9.92 3.12 -1.30
N GLU A 26 -10.60 2.06 -1.74
CA GLU A 26 -10.04 0.71 -1.70
C GLU A 26 -8.99 0.59 -2.82
N VAL A 27 -7.78 0.16 -2.48
CA VAL A 27 -6.69 0.02 -3.44
C VAL A 27 -6.43 -1.45 -3.75
N VAL A 28 -6.70 -1.87 -4.97
CA VAL A 28 -6.45 -3.25 -5.42
C VAL A 28 -5.10 -3.31 -6.14
N PHE A 29 -4.15 -4.04 -5.56
CA PHE A 29 -2.82 -4.22 -6.15
C PHE A 29 -2.77 -5.40 -7.14
N VAL A 30 -2.07 -5.21 -8.25
CA VAL A 30 -1.77 -6.26 -9.24
C VAL A 30 -0.27 -6.34 -9.47
N ASP A 31 0.33 -7.49 -9.19
CA ASP A 31 1.77 -7.73 -9.37
C ASP A 31 2.04 -9.21 -9.70
N VAL A 32 3.24 -9.50 -10.22
CA VAL A 32 3.70 -10.85 -10.54
C VAL A 32 4.40 -11.54 -9.37
N VAL A 33 4.75 -10.81 -8.31
CA VAL A 33 5.42 -11.36 -7.11
C VAL A 33 4.38 -11.90 -6.12
N PRO A 34 4.17 -13.23 -6.03
CA PRO A 34 3.07 -13.82 -5.27
C PRO A 34 3.17 -13.51 -3.77
N GLU A 35 4.37 -13.51 -3.20
CA GLU A 35 4.58 -13.31 -1.77
C GLU A 35 4.08 -11.92 -1.31
N VAL A 36 4.22 -10.91 -2.17
CA VAL A 36 3.72 -9.56 -1.91
C VAL A 36 2.19 -9.53 -1.94
N ILE A 37 1.59 -10.14 -2.96
CA ILE A 37 0.13 -10.15 -3.13
C ILE A 37 -0.54 -10.98 -2.03
N GLU A 38 0.03 -12.11 -1.65
CA GLU A 38 -0.46 -12.94 -0.56
C GLU A 38 -0.38 -12.21 0.79
N ALA A 39 0.70 -11.47 1.06
CA ALA A 39 0.80 -10.65 2.26
C ALA A 39 -0.24 -9.53 2.25
N LEU A 40 -0.43 -8.82 1.13
CA LEU A 40 -1.44 -7.77 1.03
C LEU A 40 -2.86 -8.31 1.28
N ASN A 41 -3.24 -9.41 0.62
CA ASN A 41 -4.55 -10.04 0.81
C ASN A 41 -4.78 -10.56 2.23
N ARG A 42 -3.73 -11.08 2.88
CA ARG A 42 -3.85 -11.63 4.24
C ARG A 42 -3.98 -10.52 5.29
N GLU A 43 -3.16 -9.49 5.18
CA GLU A 43 -3.09 -8.45 6.21
C GLU A 43 -4.14 -7.35 5.97
N GLY A 44 -4.54 -7.09 4.72
CA GLY A 44 -5.45 -6.00 4.34
C GLY A 44 -4.88 -4.59 4.57
N ARG A 45 -3.59 -4.53 4.93
CA ARG A 45 -2.86 -3.32 5.33
C ARG A 45 -1.35 -3.51 5.30
N TYR A 46 -0.62 -2.40 5.30
CA TYR A 46 0.83 -2.39 5.50
C TYR A 46 1.30 -1.07 6.09
N ARG A 47 2.56 -1.03 6.51
CA ARG A 47 3.22 0.15 7.06
C ARG A 47 4.16 0.80 6.06
N VAL A 48 4.06 2.12 5.91
CA VAL A 48 5.08 2.97 5.28
C VAL A 48 5.88 3.65 6.39
N VAL A 49 7.20 3.50 6.37
CA VAL A 49 8.10 4.17 7.31
C VAL A 49 8.75 5.36 6.61
N VAL A 50 8.46 6.56 7.11
CA VAL A 50 9.05 7.80 6.60
C VAL A 50 10.37 8.03 7.31
N LYS A 51 11.46 8.06 6.54
CA LYS A 51 12.82 8.21 7.06
C LYS A 51 13.15 9.70 7.23
N GLU A 52 12.82 10.24 8.39
CA GLU A 52 13.21 11.57 8.85
C GLU A 52 14.03 11.48 10.16
N GLU A 53 14.46 12.62 10.72
CA GLU A 53 15.18 12.66 12.01
C GLU A 53 14.40 11.96 13.14
N ARG A 54 13.07 12.01 13.08
CA ARG A 54 12.18 11.19 13.90
C ARG A 54 11.36 10.31 12.96
N PRO A 55 11.53 8.98 12.99
CA PRO A 55 10.76 8.09 12.13
C PRO A 55 9.27 8.26 12.38
N ASP A 56 8.51 8.46 11.29
CA ASP A 56 7.06 8.43 11.31
C ASP A 56 6.54 7.17 10.60
N GLU A 57 5.41 6.66 11.06
CA GLU A 57 4.81 5.43 10.56
C GLU A 57 3.38 5.70 10.08
N ILE A 58 3.16 5.46 8.79
CA ILE A 58 1.84 5.60 8.18
C ILE A 58 1.29 4.20 7.94
N TRP A 59 0.15 3.91 8.54
CA TRP A 59 -0.61 2.69 8.25
C TRP A 59 -1.50 2.93 7.03
N VAL A 60 -1.30 2.11 6.00
CA VAL A 60 -2.14 2.08 4.81
C VAL A 60 -3.10 0.91 4.96
N GLU A 61 -4.39 1.22 4.97
CA GLU A 61 -5.49 0.29 5.23
C GLU A 61 -6.39 0.18 4.00
N GLY A 62 -7.18 -0.89 3.90
CA GLY A 62 -8.14 -1.06 2.80
C GLY A 62 -7.48 -1.38 1.46
N VAL A 63 -6.51 -2.30 1.50
CA VAL A 63 -5.73 -2.78 0.36
C VAL A 63 -5.84 -4.29 0.16
#